data_AF-A0A9D7F831-F1
#
_entry.id   AF-A0A9D7F831-F1
#
_cell.length_a   1.000
_cell.length_b   1.000
_cell.length_c   1.000
_cell.angle_alpha   90.00
_cell.angle_beta   90.00
_cell.angle_gamma   90.00
#
_symmetry.space_group_name_H-M   'P 1'
#
loop_
_entity.id
_entity.type
_entity.pdbx_description
1 polymer ?
#
loop_
_entity_poly.entity_id
_entity_poly.type
_entity_poly.pdbx_seq_one_letter_code
_entity_poly.pdbx_strand_id
1 'polypeptide(L)'
;MTGNNPSTFAGCAECPVETVSWDQVQDFIDTLNKLSGYEYYLPSEAQWEYAARAGDTTVVFAGGNTLGLVGWFGTPTGGTQPVAGLDPNDWFLFDMSGNVYEWCEDDYHGDYNGAPADGSAWVDASPSGIKVVQGGAWSSPGSIAVCRRGL
;
A
#
# COMPACT_ATOMS: atom_id res chain seq x y z
N MET A 1 -10.51 14.21 2.22
CA MET A 1 -9.52 15.25 1.88
C MET A 1 -10.27 16.51 1.49
N THR A 2 -10.27 17.49 2.39
CA THR A 2 -10.91 18.78 2.22
C THR A 2 -10.07 19.66 1.29
N GLY A 3 -10.30 19.55 -0.02
CA GLY A 3 -10.11 20.65 -0.98
C GLY A 3 -8.75 20.86 -1.64
N ASN A 4 -7.66 20.23 -1.20
CA ASN A 4 -6.35 20.34 -1.86
C ASN A 4 -5.76 18.96 -2.17
N ASN A 5 -5.29 18.75 -3.41
CA ASN A 5 -4.52 17.57 -3.79
C ASN A 5 -3.07 17.74 -3.29
N PRO A 6 -2.59 16.92 -2.35
CA PRO A 6 -1.24 17.04 -1.79
C PRO A 6 -0.14 16.49 -2.72
N SER A 7 -0.51 15.84 -3.83
CA SER A 7 0.43 15.16 -4.71
C SER A 7 1.48 16.12 -5.28
N THR A 8 2.75 15.72 -5.19
CA THR A 8 3.85 16.25 -5.99
C THR A 8 3.56 16.10 -7.49
N PHE A 9 2.97 14.98 -7.91
CA PHE A 9 2.65 14.68 -9.32
C PHE A 9 1.17 15.00 -9.67
N ALA A 10 0.67 16.17 -9.27
CA ALA A 10 -0.74 16.56 -9.44
C ALA A 10 -1.23 16.78 -10.89
N GLY A 11 -0.35 16.69 -11.90
CA GLY A 11 -0.70 16.87 -13.32
C GLY A 11 -1.40 15.67 -13.97
N CYS A 12 -1.65 14.60 -13.21
CA CYS A 12 -2.23 13.36 -13.67
C CYS A 12 -3.48 13.03 -12.83
N ALA A 13 -4.65 13.07 -13.46
CA ALA A 13 -5.92 12.87 -12.76
C ALA A 13 -6.16 11.41 -12.32
N GLU A 14 -5.52 10.46 -13.01
CA GLU A 14 -5.65 9.02 -12.76
C GLU A 14 -4.46 8.46 -11.97
N CYS A 15 -3.50 9.29 -11.57
CA CYS A 15 -2.38 8.87 -10.77
C CYS A 15 -2.78 8.79 -9.29
N PRO A 16 -2.13 7.92 -8.50
CA PRO A 16 -2.40 7.85 -7.07
C PRO A 16 -2.10 9.18 -6.40
N VAL A 17 -2.92 9.51 -5.41
CA VAL A 17 -2.63 10.65 -4.53
C VAL A 17 -1.49 10.26 -3.60
N GLU A 18 -0.46 11.11 -3.53
CA GLU A 18 0.70 10.89 -2.66
C GLU A 18 1.04 12.15 -1.84
N THR A 19 2.10 12.09 -1.02
CA THR A 19 2.45 13.12 -0.04
C THR A 19 1.35 13.33 1.03
N VAL A 20 0.66 12.25 1.40
CA VAL A 20 -0.31 12.21 2.51
C VAL A 20 0.32 11.60 3.75
N SER A 21 0.14 12.24 4.91
CA SER A 21 0.45 11.61 6.19
C SER A 21 -0.61 10.59 6.57
N TRP A 22 -0.24 9.66 7.44
CA TRP A 22 -1.18 8.67 7.98
C TRP A 22 -2.40 9.33 8.65
N ASP A 23 -2.19 10.39 9.45
CA ASP A 23 -3.28 11.14 10.08
C ASP A 23 -4.23 11.77 9.06
N GLN A 24 -3.70 12.29 7.94
CA GLN A 24 -4.53 12.83 6.85
C GLN A 24 -5.37 11.75 6.17
N VAL A 25 -4.87 10.51 6.12
CA VAL A 25 -5.63 9.37 5.61
C VAL A 25 -6.75 9.01 6.58
N GLN A 26 -6.50 9.03 7.89
CA GLN A 26 -7.57 8.82 8.88
C GLN A 26 -8.66 9.90 8.78
N ASP A 27 -8.28 11.18 8.68
CA ASP A 27 -9.24 12.27 8.46
C ASP A 27 -10.06 12.07 7.17
N PHE A 28 -9.42 11.55 6.11
CA PHE A 28 -10.09 11.20 4.87
C PHE A 28 -11.10 10.05 5.07
N ILE A 29 -10.69 8.97 5.74
CA ILE A 29 -11.52 7.80 6.02
C ILE A 29 -12.73 8.20 6.88
N ASP A 30 -12.51 8.98 7.94
CA ASP A 30 -13.57 9.50 8.80
C ASP A 30 -14.62 10.30 8.01
N THR A 31 -14.14 11.14 7.08
CA THR A 31 -15.01 11.90 6.20
C THR A 31 -15.77 10.97 5.25
N LEU A 32 -15.09 9.99 4.65
CA LEU A 32 -15.68 9.04 3.73
C LEU A 32 -16.76 8.17 4.40
N ASN A 33 -16.51 7.71 5.62
CA ASN A 33 -17.46 6.93 6.43
C ASN A 33 -18.74 7.73 6.68
N LYS A 34 -18.60 9.01 7.08
CA LYS A 34 -19.74 9.92 7.31
C LYS A 34 -20.55 10.19 6.04
N LEU A 35 -19.90 10.27 4.88
CA LEU A 35 -20.56 10.58 3.61
C LEU A 35 -21.24 9.36 2.97
N SER A 36 -20.63 8.18 3.11
CA SER A 36 -21.04 6.97 2.40
C SER A 36 -21.99 6.09 3.21
N GLY A 37 -21.92 6.16 4.55
CA GLY A 37 -22.62 5.23 5.44
C GLY A 37 -21.99 3.83 5.52
N TYR A 38 -20.82 3.63 4.92
CA TYR A 38 -20.01 2.42 5.07
C TYR A 38 -18.87 2.64 6.07
N GLU A 39 -18.27 1.53 6.49
CA GLU A 39 -17.08 1.52 7.33
C GLU A 39 -15.85 1.19 6.47
N TYR A 40 -15.04 2.21 6.24
CA TYR A 40 -13.71 2.12 5.65
C TYR A 40 -12.66 2.28 6.75
N TYR A 41 -11.51 1.65 6.56
CA TYR A 41 -10.33 1.72 7.42
C TYR A 41 -9.09 1.38 6.60
N LEU A 42 -7.90 1.73 7.09
CA LEU A 42 -6.65 1.26 6.51
C LEU A 42 -6.51 -0.25 6.74
N PRO A 43 -6.04 -1.03 5.74
CA PRO A 43 -5.81 -2.45 5.96
C PRO A 43 -4.74 -2.65 7.04
N SER A 44 -4.82 -3.77 7.76
CA SER A 44 -3.64 -4.25 8.48
C SER A 44 -2.56 -4.67 7.48
N GLU A 45 -1.31 -4.71 7.92
CA GLU A 45 -0.19 -5.23 7.14
C GLU A 45 -0.48 -6.66 6.65
N ALA A 46 -1.08 -7.48 7.52
CA ALA A 46 -1.46 -8.84 7.19
C ALA A 46 -2.57 -8.91 6.13
N GLN A 47 -3.59 -8.04 6.21
CA GLN A 47 -4.64 -7.94 5.20
C GLN A 47 -4.09 -7.46 3.86
N TRP A 48 -3.23 -6.44 3.88
CA TRP A 48 -2.60 -5.90 2.68
C TRP A 48 -1.79 -6.99 1.96
N GLU A 49 -0.97 -7.73 2.70
CA GLU A 49 -0.17 -8.78 2.08
C GLU A 49 -1.01 -9.96 1.56
N TYR A 50 -2.04 -10.35 2.32
CA TYR A 50 -2.96 -11.39 1.87
C TYR A 50 -3.63 -11.01 0.54
N ALA A 51 -4.06 -9.75 0.42
CA ALA A 51 -4.60 -9.19 -0.80
C ALA A 51 -3.57 -9.13 -1.94
N ALA A 52 -2.33 -8.70 -1.66
CA ALA A 52 -1.25 -8.60 -2.64
C ALA A 52 -0.92 -9.97 -3.27
N ARG A 53 -0.88 -11.02 -2.43
CA ARG A 53 -0.63 -12.41 -2.87
C ARG A 53 -1.79 -13.03 -3.64
N ALA A 54 -3.03 -12.63 -3.35
CA ALA A 54 -4.24 -13.18 -3.97
C ALA A 54 -4.33 -14.73 -3.95
N GLY A 55 -3.73 -15.36 -2.93
CA GLY A 55 -3.68 -16.82 -2.80
C GLY A 55 -2.48 -17.51 -3.46
N ASP A 56 -1.62 -16.77 -4.18
CA ASP A 56 -0.38 -17.30 -4.76
C ASP A 56 0.82 -17.06 -3.83
N THR A 57 1.36 -18.14 -3.27
CA THR A 57 2.55 -18.10 -2.40
C THR A 57 3.86 -18.29 -3.16
N THR A 58 3.80 -18.49 -4.48
CA THR A 58 4.96 -18.75 -5.36
C THR A 58 5.44 -17.49 -6.09
N VAL A 59 4.62 -16.44 -6.12
CA VAL A 59 4.99 -15.15 -6.73
C VAL A 59 5.89 -14.32 -5.82
N VAL A 60 6.83 -13.62 -6.45
CA VAL A 60 7.73 -12.66 -5.80
C VAL A 60 7.07 -11.28 -5.71
N PHE A 61 6.27 -10.92 -6.70
CA PHE A 61 5.53 -9.66 -6.79
C PHE A 61 4.03 -9.95 -6.93
N ALA A 62 3.17 -9.02 -6.56
CA ALA A 62 1.73 -9.19 -6.75
C ALA A 62 1.43 -9.38 -8.24
N GLY A 63 0.82 -10.52 -8.60
CA GLY A 63 0.48 -10.85 -9.99
C GLY A 63 1.61 -11.44 -10.84
N GLY A 64 2.82 -11.66 -10.30
CA GLY A 64 3.83 -12.41 -11.06
C GLY A 64 5.27 -12.32 -10.57
N ASN A 65 6.17 -12.85 -11.40
CA ASN A 65 7.61 -12.93 -11.11
C ASN A 65 8.45 -11.97 -11.97
N THR A 66 7.82 -11.21 -12.85
CA THR A 66 8.47 -10.22 -13.72
C THR A 66 7.98 -8.84 -13.33
N LEU A 67 8.75 -8.13 -12.50
CA LEU A 67 8.32 -6.86 -11.91
C LEU A 67 7.88 -5.82 -12.96
N GLY A 68 8.51 -5.76 -14.12
CA GLY A 68 8.12 -4.82 -15.20
C GLY A 68 6.75 -5.08 -15.84
N LEU A 69 6.10 -6.19 -15.54
CA LEU A 69 4.73 -6.47 -15.99
C LEU A 69 3.67 -6.11 -14.95
N VAL A 70 4.05 -6.00 -13.68
CA VAL A 70 3.11 -5.93 -12.54
C VAL A 70 3.38 -4.76 -11.59
N GLY A 71 4.46 -4.02 -11.81
CA GLY A 71 4.92 -2.99 -10.89
C GLY A 71 5.62 -1.82 -11.57
N TRP A 72 5.38 -0.62 -11.04
CA TRP A 72 6.09 0.60 -11.41
C TRP A 72 7.23 0.87 -10.41
N PHE A 73 8.48 0.73 -10.85
CA PHE A 73 9.67 0.79 -9.98
C PHE A 73 10.91 1.27 -10.76
N GLY A 74 11.96 1.62 -10.01
CA GLY A 74 13.32 1.75 -10.57
C GLY A 74 13.52 2.89 -11.57
N THR A 75 12.66 3.92 -11.57
CA THR A 75 12.82 5.09 -12.45
C THR A 75 13.09 6.34 -11.63
N PRO A 76 14.36 6.70 -11.32
CA PRO A 76 14.70 7.86 -10.48
C PRO A 76 14.22 9.21 -11.04
N THR A 77 13.97 9.28 -12.35
CA THR A 77 13.44 10.45 -13.05
C THR A 77 11.95 10.32 -13.40
N GLY A 78 11.34 9.18 -13.10
CA GLY A 78 9.91 8.94 -13.33
C GLY A 78 9.07 9.51 -12.19
N GLY A 79 7.76 9.61 -12.38
CA GLY A 79 6.81 9.96 -11.33
C GLY A 79 5.81 8.83 -11.12
N THR A 80 4.76 9.11 -10.35
CA THR A 80 3.60 8.22 -10.28
C THR A 80 3.00 8.00 -11.67
N GLN A 81 2.48 6.80 -11.89
CA GLN A 81 1.82 6.42 -13.13
C GLN A 81 0.32 6.31 -12.91
N PRO A 82 -0.50 6.43 -13.98
CA PRO A 82 -1.93 6.13 -13.89
C PRO A 82 -2.17 4.76 -13.26
N VAL A 83 -3.14 4.69 -12.35
CA VAL A 83 -3.51 3.43 -11.69
C VAL A 83 -4.00 2.40 -12.71
N ALA A 84 -3.82 1.12 -12.39
CA ALA A 84 -4.22 -0.01 -13.23
C ALA A 84 -3.58 -0.01 -14.64
N GLY A 85 -2.35 0.50 -14.74
CA GLY A 85 -1.59 0.54 -15.99
C GLY A 85 -0.80 -0.73 -16.33
N LEU A 86 -0.69 -1.68 -15.41
CA LEU A 86 0.06 -2.94 -15.52
C LEU A 86 -0.85 -4.13 -15.16
N ASP A 87 -0.32 -5.36 -15.28
CA ASP A 87 -1.09 -6.57 -15.00
C ASP A 87 -1.46 -6.65 -13.50
N PRO A 88 -2.71 -7.03 -13.16
CA PRO A 88 -3.12 -7.20 -11.77
C PRO A 88 -2.69 -8.57 -11.21
N ASN A 89 -2.93 -8.78 -9.91
CA ASN A 89 -2.93 -10.12 -9.34
C ASN A 89 -4.22 -10.91 -9.63
N ASP A 90 -4.29 -12.15 -9.15
CA ASP A 90 -5.41 -13.08 -9.40
C ASP A 90 -6.77 -12.60 -8.84
N TRP A 91 -6.79 -11.58 -7.98
CA TRP A 91 -8.01 -10.94 -7.48
C TRP A 91 -8.34 -9.61 -8.17
N PHE A 92 -7.65 -9.30 -9.27
CA PHE A 92 -7.79 -8.05 -10.01
C PHE A 92 -7.41 -6.80 -9.20
N LEU A 93 -6.47 -6.94 -8.26
CA LEU A 93 -5.84 -5.82 -7.58
C LEU A 93 -4.59 -5.39 -8.35
N PHE A 94 -4.50 -4.09 -8.61
CA PHE A 94 -3.45 -3.46 -9.39
C PHE A 94 -2.49 -2.70 -8.49
N ASP A 95 -1.29 -2.40 -9.01
CA ASP A 95 -0.31 -1.52 -8.36
C ASP A 95 0.20 -1.98 -6.97
N MET A 96 -0.15 -3.19 -6.53
CA MET A 96 0.29 -3.83 -5.28
C MET A 96 1.81 -4.14 -5.26
N SER A 97 2.59 -3.68 -6.25
CA SER A 97 4.04 -3.88 -6.37
C SER A 97 4.72 -2.66 -7.02
N GLY A 98 4.40 -1.45 -6.54
CA GLY A 98 5.11 -0.23 -6.91
C GLY A 98 4.18 0.97 -6.97
N ASN A 99 4.51 1.94 -7.82
CA ASN A 99 3.82 3.24 -7.93
C ASN A 99 3.99 4.09 -6.67
N VAL A 100 3.26 3.81 -5.59
CA VAL A 100 3.39 4.50 -4.30
C VAL A 100 3.34 3.51 -3.14
N TYR A 101 4.02 3.88 -2.05
CA TYR A 101 3.83 3.17 -0.79
C TYR A 101 2.40 3.34 -0.28
N GLU A 102 1.85 2.25 0.23
CA GLU A 102 0.49 2.24 0.78
C GLU A 102 0.52 2.12 2.30
N TRP A 103 -0.17 3.02 2.99
CA TRP A 103 -0.27 3.02 4.44
C TRP A 103 -1.05 1.80 4.96
N CYS A 104 -0.54 1.18 6.03
CA CYS A 104 -1.27 0.21 6.84
C CYS A 104 -1.61 0.82 8.21
N GLU A 105 -2.52 0.18 8.94
CA GLU A 105 -2.90 0.60 10.30
C GLU A 105 -1.78 0.34 11.33
N ASP A 106 -0.99 -0.71 11.09
CA ASP A 106 0.05 -1.24 11.97
C ASP A 106 1.13 -0.21 12.33
N ASP A 107 1.57 -0.28 13.59
CA ASP A 107 2.81 0.36 14.01
C ASP A 107 4.01 -0.45 13.51
N TYR A 108 5.13 0.22 13.28
CA TYR A 108 6.33 -0.47 12.84
C TYR A 108 6.98 -1.26 13.98
N HIS A 109 7.19 -2.56 13.76
CA HIS A 109 8.00 -3.44 14.61
C HIS A 109 9.24 -3.93 13.85
N GLY A 110 10.35 -4.16 14.56
CA GLY A 110 11.61 -4.59 13.95
C GLY A 110 11.63 -6.08 13.55
N ASP A 111 10.69 -6.87 14.05
CA ASP A 111 10.50 -8.27 13.71
C ASP A 111 9.02 -8.67 13.91
N TYR A 112 8.68 -9.92 13.62
CA TYR A 112 7.31 -10.45 13.74
C TYR A 112 7.06 -11.30 15.00
N ASN A 113 7.93 -11.23 16.00
CA ASN A 113 7.76 -11.98 17.24
C ASN A 113 6.60 -11.42 18.06
N GLY A 114 5.49 -12.18 18.14
CA GLY A 114 4.27 -11.75 18.82
C GLY A 114 3.29 -10.99 17.94
N ALA A 115 3.53 -10.97 16.62
CA ALA A 115 2.57 -10.42 15.67
C ALA A 115 1.21 -11.14 15.77
N PRO A 116 0.09 -10.41 15.59
CA PRO A 116 -1.23 -11.03 15.51
C PRO A 116 -1.31 -12.07 14.38
N ALA A 117 -1.96 -13.21 14.66
CA ALA A 117 -2.14 -14.30 13.70
C ALA A 117 -3.56 -14.38 13.11
N ASP A 118 -4.43 -13.44 13.50
CA ASP A 118 -5.84 -13.37 13.09
C ASP A 118 -6.11 -12.30 12.02
N GLY A 119 -5.05 -11.65 11.52
CA GLY A 119 -5.14 -10.59 10.53
C GLY A 119 -5.49 -9.21 11.10
N SER A 120 -5.61 -9.06 12.43
CA SER A 120 -5.74 -7.74 13.05
C SER A 120 -4.45 -6.93 12.91
N ALA A 121 -4.58 -5.60 12.93
CA ALA A 121 -3.44 -4.70 12.90
C ALA A 121 -2.61 -4.81 14.20
N TRP A 122 -1.29 -4.81 14.07
CA TRP A 122 -0.38 -4.78 15.19
C TRP A 122 -0.18 -3.34 15.66
N VAL A 123 -0.98 -2.91 16.63
CA VAL A 123 -0.96 -1.56 17.19
C VAL A 123 -0.47 -1.60 18.63
N ASP A 124 0.52 -0.77 18.93
CA ASP A 124 1.09 -0.63 20.27
C ASP A 124 0.16 0.19 21.16
N ALA A 125 0.12 -0.14 22.46
CA ALA A 125 -0.59 0.68 23.44
C ALA A 125 -0.01 2.11 23.56
N SER A 126 1.27 2.26 23.24
CA SER A 126 2.01 3.53 23.23
C SER A 126 2.87 3.59 21.96
N PRO A 127 2.31 3.98 20.81
CA PRO A 127 2.97 3.90 19.53
C PRO A 127 4.11 4.91 19.39
N SER A 128 5.16 4.52 18.65
CA SER A 128 6.31 5.38 18.34
C SER A 128 5.99 6.51 17.34
N GLY A 129 4.82 6.42 16.69
CA GLY A 129 4.41 7.29 15.59
C GLY A 129 4.92 6.84 14.21
N ILE A 130 5.68 5.76 14.14
CA ILE A 130 6.13 5.16 12.88
C ILE A 130 5.13 4.09 12.47
N LYS A 131 4.51 4.28 11.30
CA LYS A 131 3.50 3.39 10.71
C LYS A 131 4.07 2.55 9.58
N VAL A 132 3.51 1.36 9.40
CA VAL A 132 3.90 0.45 8.31
C VAL A 132 3.40 0.99 6.96
N VAL A 133 4.24 0.83 5.95
CA VAL A 133 3.88 1.00 4.55
C VAL A 133 4.28 -0.23 3.75
N GLN A 134 3.53 -0.55 2.70
CA GLN A 134 3.75 -1.73 1.86
C GLN A 134 3.81 -1.38 0.37
N GLY A 135 4.16 -2.36 -0.47
CA GLY A 135 4.11 -2.28 -1.95
C GLY A 135 5.31 -1.62 -2.64
N GLY A 136 6.03 -0.74 -1.96
CA GLY A 136 7.11 0.02 -2.58
C GLY A 136 6.60 1.19 -3.43
N ALA A 137 7.51 1.96 -4.02
CA ALA A 137 7.15 3.10 -4.87
C ALA A 137 7.97 3.14 -6.17
N TRP A 138 7.57 4.00 -7.12
CA TRP A 138 8.24 4.21 -8.41
C TRP A 138 9.74 4.51 -8.27
N SER A 139 10.15 5.16 -7.19
CA SER A 139 11.54 5.52 -6.87
C SER A 139 12.29 4.45 -6.10
N SER A 140 11.60 3.40 -5.65
CA SER A 140 12.18 2.32 -4.86
C SER A 140 12.98 1.35 -5.74
N PRO A 141 14.02 0.70 -5.20
CA PRO A 141 14.61 -0.47 -5.84
C PRO A 141 13.56 -1.58 -5.93
N GLY A 142 13.58 -2.35 -7.02
CA GLY A 142 12.62 -3.44 -7.24
C GLY A 142 12.64 -4.54 -6.17
N SER A 143 13.72 -4.64 -5.40
CA SER A 143 13.81 -5.56 -4.25
C SER A 143 12.84 -5.23 -3.12
N ILE A 144 12.25 -4.03 -3.08
CA ILE A 144 11.26 -3.61 -2.07
C ILE A 144 9.82 -3.90 -2.52
N ALA A 145 9.55 -4.01 -3.82
CA ALA A 145 8.20 -4.21 -4.37
C ALA A 145 7.63 -5.62 -4.16
N VAL A 146 8.22 -6.41 -3.27
CA VAL A 146 8.00 -7.86 -3.13
C VAL A 146 6.94 -8.18 -2.07
N CYS A 147 6.17 -9.24 -2.30
CA CYS A 147 5.31 -9.83 -1.27
C CYS A 147 6.19 -10.68 -0.33
N ARG A 148 6.50 -10.19 0.87
CA ARG A 148 7.67 -10.65 1.67
C ARG A 148 7.39 -11.67 2.77
N ARG A 149 6.17 -11.82 3.26
CA ARG A 149 5.86 -12.75 4.36
C ARG A 149 5.55 -14.14 3.80
N GLY A 150 6.55 -15.02 3.86
CA GLY A 150 6.26 -16.43 4.00
C GLY A 150 5.62 -16.61 5.37
N LEU A 151 4.30 -16.79 5.40
CA LEU A 151 3.57 -17.24 6.58
C LEU A 151 4.04 -18.65 6.99
#